data_AF-A0A7J9NEM7-F1
#
_entry.id   AF-A0A7J9NEM7-F1
#
_cell.length_a   1.000
_cell.length_b   1.000
_cell.length_c   1.000
_cell.angle_alpha   90.00
_cell.angle_beta   90.00
_cell.angle_gamma   90.00
#
_symmetry.space_group_name_H-M   'P 1'
#
loop_
_entity.id
_entity.type
_entity.pdbx_description
1 polymer ?
#
loop_
_entity_poly.entity_id
_entity_poly.type
_entity_poly.pdbx_seq_one_letter_code
_entity_poly.pdbx_strand_id
1 'polypeptide(L)' 'MDEHLFRALAQFWNFAYSCFTFGEVDLVPTIEEYTALLRCPRI' A
#
# COMPACT_ATOMS: atom_id res chain seq x y z
N MET A 1 -11.93 3.01 -8.11
CA MET A 1 -10.91 2.56 -7.13
C MET A 1 -11.55 2.66 -5.77
N ASP A 2 -11.55 1.55 -5.03
CA ASP A 2 -12.31 1.41 -3.79
C ASP A 2 -11.61 2.16 -2.63
N GLU A 3 -12.27 3.16 -2.06
CA GLU A 3 -11.74 3.96 -0.94
C GLU A 3 -11.42 3.10 0.28
N HIS A 4 -12.21 2.04 0.49
CA HIS A 4 -11.99 1.12 1.59
C HIS A 4 -10.71 0.31 1.41
N LEU A 5 -10.35 -0.03 0.17
CA LEU A 5 -9.10 -0.72 -0.15
C LEU A 5 -7.89 0.17 0.18
N PHE A 6 -7.89 1.43 -0.25
CA PHE A 6 -6.79 2.35 0.06
C PHE A 6 -6.63 2.57 1.56
N ARG A 7 -7.73 2.70 2.29
CA ARG A 7 -7.71 2.86 3.75
C ARG A 7 -7.21 1.62 4.48
N ALA A 8 -7.43 0.43 3.93
CA ALA A 8 -6.84 -0.80 4.43
C ALA A 8 -5.33 -0.84 4.14
N LEU A 9 -4.91 -0.61 2.89
CA LEU A 9 -3.50 -0.62 2.49
C LEU A 9 -2.66 0.37 3.30
N ALA A 10 -3.17 1.59 3.54
CA ALA A 10 -2.48 2.60 4.33
C ALA A 10 -2.15 2.15 5.76
N GLN A 11 -2.95 1.25 6.36
CA GLN A 11 -2.69 0.72 7.70
C GLN A 11 -1.49 -0.24 7.74
N PHE A 12 -1.10 -0.80 6.60
CA PHE A 12 0.04 -1.72 6.48
C PHE A 12 1.32 -1.01 6.03
N TRP A 13 1.31 0.30 5.83
CA TRP A 13 2.50 1.06 5.42
C TRP A 13 3.54 1.12 6.54
N ASN A 14 4.73 0.59 6.28
CA ASN A 14 5.87 0.59 7.19
C ASN A 14 6.87 1.69 6.82
N PHE A 15 6.95 2.72 7.67
CA PHE A 15 7.83 3.87 7.44
C PHE A 15 9.33 3.54 7.50
N ALA A 16 9.72 2.52 8.28
CA ALA A 16 11.13 2.17 8.43
C ALA A 16 11.71 1.55 7.15
N TYR A 17 10.86 0.87 6.38
CA TYR A 17 11.25 0.15 5.17
C TYR A 17 10.65 0.74 3.89
N SER A 18 9.82 1.78 3.99
CA SER A 18 9.12 2.42 2.88
C SER A 18 8.35 1.43 2.00
N CYS A 19 7.72 0.43 2.62
CA CYS A 19 6.96 -0.63 1.95
C CYS A 19 5.73 -1.03 2.78
N PHE A 20 4.82 -1.81 2.20
CA PHE A 20 3.72 -2.40 2.96
C PHE A 20 4.16 -3.72 3.60
N THR A 21 3.82 -3.93 4.86
CA THR A 21 4.11 -5.18 5.58
C THR A 21 2.82 -5.90 5.94
N PHE A 22 2.56 -7.03 5.28
CA PHE A 22 1.38 -7.87 5.47
C PHE A 22 1.73 -9.19 6.19
N GLY A 23 2.26 -9.11 7.41
CA GLY A 23 2.66 -10.32 8.15
C GLY A 23 3.59 -11.25 7.34
N GLU A 24 3.49 -12.57 7.54
CA GLU A 24 4.30 -13.60 6.87
C GLU A 24 3.81 -13.91 5.43
N VAL A 25 3.16 -12.96 4.76
CA VAL A 25 2.79 -13.08 3.36
C VAL A 25 3.38 -11.88 2.65
N ASP A 26 4.49 -12.10 1.94
CA ASP A 26 5.12 -11.09 1.09
C ASP A 26 4.17 -10.77 -0.07
N LEU A 27 3.25 -9.85 0.16
CA LEU A 27 2.41 -9.28 -0.89
C LEU A 27 3.23 -8.20 -1.57
N VAL A 28 4.15 -8.62 -2.44
CA VAL A 28 4.81 -7.74 -3.39
C VAL A 28 3.72 -7.22 -4.33
N PRO A 29 3.32 -5.93 -4.24
CA PRO A 29 2.28 -5.40 -5.10
C PRO A 29 2.74 -5.43 -6.55
N THR A 30 1.81 -5.57 -7.48
CA THR A 30 2.17 -5.44 -8.90
C THR A 30 2.55 -3.99 -9.22
N ILE A 31 3.21 -3.78 -10.37
CA ILE A 31 3.64 -2.45 -10.83
C ILE A 31 2.43 -1.50 -10.88
N GLU A 32 1.28 -1.98 -11.34
CA GLU A 32 0.04 -1.20 -11.45
C GLU A 32 -0.45 -0.72 -10.08
N GLU A 33 -0.41 -1.57 -9.06
CA GLU A 33 -0.83 -1.27 -7.70
C GLU A 33 0.10 -0.25 -7.04
N TYR A 34 1.42 -0.42 -7.21
CA TYR A 34 2.42 0.53 -6.71
C TYR A 34 2.25 1.93 -7.35
N THR A 35 1.96 1.97 -8.64
CA THR A 35 1.73 3.23 -9.36
C THR A 35 0.44 3.91 -8.90
N ALA A 36 -0.59 3.15 -8.55
CA ALA A 36 -1.83 3.69 -7.99
C ALA A 36 -1.61 4.30 -6.59
N LEU A 37 -0.80 3.66 -5.75
CA LEU A 37 -0.44 4.14 -4.42
C LEU A 37 0.38 5.43 -4.45
N LEU A 38 1.39 5.52 -5.33
CA LEU A 38 2.21 6.73 -5.50
C LEU A 38 1.40 7.96 -5.95
N ARG A 39 0.29 7.75 -6.66
CA ARG A 39 -0.58 8.80 -7.17
C ARG A 39 -1.67 9.22 -6.18
N CYS A 40 -1.80 8.50 -5.05
CA CYS A 40 -2.77 8.83 -4.03
C CYS A 40 -2.25 10.02 -3.20
N PRO A 41 -3.00 11.13 -3.10
CA PRO A 41 -2.60 12.24 -2.24
C PRO A 41 -2.56 11.74 -0.79
N ARG A 42 -1.40 11.88 -0.13
CA ARG A 42 -1.29 11.66 1.32
C ARG A 42 -2.14 12.73 2.00
N ILE A 43 -3.24 12.30 2.64
CA ILE A 43 -4.04 13.11 3.57
C ILE A 43 -3.26 13.25 4.88
#